data_AF-A0A9D6KKC1-F1
#
_entry.id   AF-A0A9D6KKC1-F1
#
_cell.length_a   1.000
_cell.length_b   1.000
_cell.length_c   1.000
_cell.angle_alpha   90.00
_cell.angle_beta   90.00
_cell.angle_gamma   90.00
#
_symmetry.space_group_name_H-M   'P 1'
#
loop_
_entity.id
_entity.type
_entity.pdbx_description
1 polymer ?
#
loop_
_entity_poly.entity_id
_entity_poly.type
_entity_poly.pdbx_seq_one_letter_code
_entity_poly.pdbx_strand_id
1 'polypeptide(L)' 'MRKDKRFKELGLDEQRYQSREQVIALLLDHPELMERPVIIRGKQAVIARPSERVLEILAKS' A
#
# COMPACT_ATOMS: atom_id res chain seq x y z
N MET A 1 -0.36 -2.22 -5.90
CA MET A 1 0.00 -3.66 -6.04
C MET A 1 0.18 -4.09 -7.51
N ARG A 2 -0.86 -4.12 -8.35
CA ARG A 2 -0.86 -4.86 -9.64
C ARG A 2 0.02 -4.34 -10.80
N LYS A 3 0.77 -3.24 -10.63
CA LYS A 3 1.65 -2.68 -11.68
C LYS A 3 2.93 -2.06 -11.11
N ASP A 4 3.45 -2.61 -10.03
CA ASP A 4 4.72 -2.11 -9.50
C ASP A 4 5.91 -2.78 -10.20
N LYS A 5 6.78 -1.97 -10.80
CA LYS A 5 8.01 -2.45 -11.48
C LYS A 5 8.85 -3.30 -10.53
N ARG A 6 8.86 -2.91 -9.25
CA ARG A 6 9.56 -3.57 -8.15
C ARG A 6 9.05 -4.99 -7.86
N PHE A 7 7.74 -5.23 -7.97
CA PHE A 7 7.17 -6.57 -7.71
C PHE A 7 7.72 -7.60 -8.70
N LYS A 8 7.83 -7.20 -9.98
CA LYS A 8 8.43 -8.04 -11.03
C LYS A 8 9.94 -8.16 -10.88
N GLU A 9 10.64 -7.07 -10.53
CA GLU A 9 12.10 -7.08 -10.31
C GLU A 9 12.49 -8.00 -9.15
N LEU A 10 11.65 -8.11 -8.12
CA LEU A 10 11.84 -9.03 -7.00
C LEU A 10 11.47 -10.50 -7.33
N GLY A 11 10.97 -10.78 -8.54
CA GLY A 11 10.60 -12.14 -8.96
C GLY A 11 9.44 -12.74 -8.15
N LEU A 12 8.58 -11.89 -7.58
CA LEU A 12 7.47 -12.33 -6.73
C LEU A 12 6.31 -12.84 -7.58
N ASP A 13 5.64 -13.88 -7.09
CA ASP A 13 4.45 -14.46 -7.70
C ASP A 13 3.21 -14.06 -6.91
N GLU A 14 2.29 -13.32 -7.53
CA GLU A 14 1.03 -12.90 -6.94
C GLU A 14 0.22 -14.09 -6.42
N GLN A 15 0.35 -15.27 -7.04
CA GLN A 15 -0.39 -16.47 -6.63
C GLN A 15 0.02 -16.98 -5.24
N ARG A 16 1.19 -16.59 -4.74
CA ARG A 16 1.67 -16.98 -3.40
C ARG A 16 1.06 -16.18 -2.26
N TYR A 17 0.48 -15.01 -2.55
CA TYR A 17 -0.03 -14.08 -1.55
C TYR A 17 -1.56 -14.01 -1.65
N GLN A 18 -2.23 -15.03 -1.12
CA GLN A 18 -3.69 -15.17 -1.17
C GLN A 18 -4.37 -14.68 0.11
N SER A 19 -3.63 -14.53 1.21
CA SER A 19 -4.15 -14.06 2.50
C SER A 19 -3.64 -12.66 2.86
N ARG A 20 -4.40 -11.98 3.71
CA ARG A 20 -4.02 -10.66 4.23
C ARG A 20 -2.72 -10.72 5.02
N GLU A 21 -2.53 -11.78 5.81
CA GLU A 21 -1.34 -12.00 6.64
C GLU A 21 -0.10 -12.21 5.79
N GLN A 22 -0.23 -12.96 4.69
CA GLN A 22 0.85 -13.15 3.72
C GLN A 22 1.23 -11.84 3.04
N VAL A 23 0.25 -11.02 2.66
CA VAL A 23 0.50 -9.70 2.08
C VAL A 23 1.16 -8.78 3.11
N ILE A 24 0.73 -8.80 4.38
CA ILE A 24 1.35 -8.01 5.45
C ILE A 24 2.81 -8.43 5.64
N ALA A 25 3.10 -9.72 5.76
CA ALA A 25 4.47 -10.22 5.89
C ALA A 25 5.34 -9.78 4.70
N LEU A 26 4.82 -9.90 3.47
CA LEU A 26 5.52 -9.42 2.28
C LEU A 26 5.84 -7.93 2.33
N LEU A 27 4.90 -7.09 2.77
CA LEU A 27 5.13 -5.64 2.86
C LEU A 27 6.07 -5.25 4.01
N LEU A 28 6.18 -6.08 5.04
CA LEU A 28 7.18 -5.91 6.10
C LEU A 28 8.59 -6.30 5.60
N ASP A 29 8.69 -7.37 4.82
CA ASP A 29 9.95 -7.83 4.22
C ASP A 29 10.42 -6.91 3.09
N HIS A 30 9.47 -6.33 2.34
CA HIS A 30 9.71 -5.43 1.22
C HIS A 30 8.90 -4.13 1.34
N PRO A 31 9.27 -3.21 2.25
CA PRO A 31 8.56 -1.95 2.47
C PRO A 31 8.45 -1.05 1.22
N GLU A 32 9.35 -1.21 0.26
CA GLU A 32 9.37 -0.52 -1.03
C GLU A 32 8.19 -0.86 -1.95
N LEU A 33 7.48 -1.97 -1.67
CA LEU A 33 6.24 -2.37 -2.34
C LEU A 33 5.00 -1.65 -1.78
N MET A 34 5.12 -1.01 -0.62
CA MET A 34 4.01 -0.23 -0.06
C MET A 34 3.78 1.05 -0.88
N GLU A 35 2.54 1.24 -1.30
CA GLU A 35 2.11 2.46 -1.99
C GLU A 35 2.22 3.68 -1.05
N ARG A 36 2.78 4.78 -1.56
CA ARG A 36 3.02 6.02 -0.81
C ARG A 36 2.67 7.26 -1.65
N PRO A 37 2.18 8.36 -1.07
CA PRO A 37 2.14 8.67 0.36
C PRO A 37 0.99 8.01 1.11
N VAL A 38 1.24 7.63 2.37
CA VAL A 38 0.21 7.18 3.32
C VAL A 38 -0.04 8.31 4.31
N ILE A 39 -1.28 8.78 4.38
CA ILE A 39 -1.68 9.86 5.30
C ILE A 39 -2.51 9.26 6.42
N ILE A 40 -2.19 9.62 7.67
CA ILE A 40 -2.87 9.14 8.88
C ILE A 40 -3.44 10.35 9.62
N ARG A 41 -4.72 10.29 9.99
CA ARG A 41 -5.40 11.30 10.81
C ARG A 41 -6.26 10.59 11.85
N GLY A 42 -5.85 10.64 13.11
CA GLY A 42 -6.54 9.93 14.20
C GLY A 42 -6.63 8.42 13.92
N LYS A 43 -7.86 7.89 13.86
CA LYS A 43 -8.13 6.47 13.58
C LYS A 43 -8.32 6.13 12.10
N GLN A 44 -8.05 7.08 11.19
CA GLN A 44 -8.22 6.92 9.75
C GLN A 44 -6.88 6.98 9.04
N ALA A 45 -6.77 6.28 7.90
CA ALA A 45 -5.61 6.34 7.01
C ALA A 45 -6.05 6.25 5.54
N VAL A 46 -5.31 6.91 4.65
CA VAL A 46 -5.54 6.86 3.19
C VAL A 46 -4.20 6.75 2.46
N ILE A 47 -4.17 5.94 1.40
CA ILE A 47 -3.07 5.93 0.42
C ILE A 47 -3.38 7.04 -0.58
N ALA A 48 -2.70 8.17 -0.45
CA ALA A 48 -2.95 9.37 -1.23
C ALA A 48 -2.21 9.33 -2.57
N ARG A 49 -2.59 8.35 -3.41
CA ARG A 49 -2.20 8.30 -4.83
C ARG A 49 -3.43 8.42 -5.74
N PRO A 50 -3.59 9.53 -6.48
CA PRO A 50 -2.72 10.71 -6.51
C PRO A 50 -2.83 11.57 -5.22
N SER A 51 -1.95 12.55 -5.04
CA SER A 51 -1.79 13.33 -3.79
C SER A 51 -3.07 13.97 -3.28
N GLU A 52 -3.97 14.34 -4.18
CA GLU A 52 -5.22 15.06 -3.90
C GLU A 52 -6.20 14.19 -3.10
N ARG A 53 -6.02 12.86 -3.08
CA ARG A 53 -6.80 11.95 -2.25
C ARG A 53 -6.63 12.19 -0.75
N VAL A 54 -5.63 12.96 -0.33
CA VAL A 54 -5.54 13.47 1.05
C VAL A 54 -6.80 14.22 1.47
N LEU A 55 -7.54 14.83 0.54
CA LEU A 55 -8.78 15.54 0.85
C LEU A 55 -9.86 14.60 1.40
N GLU A 56 -9.84 13.31 1.05
CA GLU A 56 -10.78 12.29 1.57
C GLU A 56 -10.71 12.13 3.09
N ILE A 57 -9.52 12.31 3.69
CA ILE A 57 -9.30 12.21 5.13
C ILE A 57 -9.39 13.58 5.83
N LEU A 58 -9.22 14.69 5.10
CA LEU A 58 -9.34 16.05 5.64
C LEU A 58 -10.81 16.50 5.77
N ALA A 59 -11.69 16.07 4.86
CA ALA A 59 -13.10 16.46 4.87
C ALA A 59 -13.94 15.79 5.97
N LYS A 60 -13.42 14.75 6.63
CA LYS A 60 -14.13 14.04 7.70
C LYS A 60 -13.82 14.70 9.04
N SER A 61 -14.86 15.22 9.70
CA SER A 61 -14.81 15.81 11.04
C SER A 61 -15.20 14.77 12.09
#